data_AF-A0A354EF55-F1
#
_entry.id   AF-A0A354EF55-F1
#
_cell.length_a   1.000
_cell.length_b   1.000
_cell.length_c   1.000
_cell.angle_alpha   90.00
_cell.angle_beta   90.00
_cell.angle_gamma   90.00
#
_symmetry.space_group_name_H-M   'P 1'
#
loop_
_entity.id
_entity.type
_entity.pdbx_description
1 polymer ?
#
loop_
_entity_poly.entity_id
_entity_poly.type
_entity_poly.pdbx_seq_one_letter_code
_entity_poly.pdbx_strand_id
1 'polypeptide(L)'
;MPPAHCHRRQERSETALDLHDLGFIDKRALRRYDGLCLKPIPPYSADEIRSLRERYRISQAVLASILNTSLSTVQEWEIDEKHPSGSSLKLLNLLDRKGLATLM
;
A
#
# COMPACT_ATOMS: atom_id res chain seq x y z
N MET A 1 -25.15 9.98 -7.18
CA MET A 1 -24.03 10.93 -7.02
C MET A 1 -24.05 11.48 -5.59
N PRO A 2 -22.89 11.79 -4.98
CA PRO A 2 -22.31 11.02 -3.86
C PRO A 2 -22.34 11.77 -2.50
N PRO A 3 -21.76 11.20 -1.42
CA PRO A 3 -20.56 11.85 -0.87
C PRO A 3 -19.45 10.83 -0.53
N ALA A 4 -18.18 11.06 -0.88
CA ALA A 4 -17.28 12.09 -0.36
C ALA A 4 -16.97 11.89 1.14
N HIS A 5 -15.73 11.47 1.40
CA HIS A 5 -15.03 11.45 2.69
C HIS A 5 -15.59 10.57 3.81
N CYS A 6 -15.01 9.37 3.92
CA CYS A 6 -15.18 8.41 5.01
C CYS A 6 -14.59 8.98 6.32
N HIS A 7 -15.38 9.80 7.03
CA HIS A 7 -15.01 10.42 8.31
C HIS A 7 -15.42 9.61 9.56
N ARG A 8 -15.97 8.40 9.42
CA ARG A 8 -16.31 7.53 10.57
C ARG A 8 -16.03 6.06 10.19
N ARG A 9 -14.83 5.57 10.54
CA ARG A 9 -14.20 4.38 9.90
C ARG A 9 -14.49 3.02 10.55
N GLN A 10 -15.02 2.96 11.78
CA GLN A 10 -15.22 1.70 12.50
C GLN A 10 -16.59 1.05 12.22
N GLU A 11 -17.65 1.86 12.11
CA GLU A 11 -19.06 1.41 12.06
C GLU A 11 -19.44 0.67 10.75
N ARG A 12 -18.69 0.88 9.66
CA ARG A 12 -19.07 0.42 8.31
C ARG A 12 -18.64 -1.01 7.97
N SER A 13 -17.52 -1.49 8.52
CA SER A 13 -17.12 -2.90 8.36
C SER A 13 -18.01 -3.81 9.20
N GLU A 14 -18.42 -3.36 10.39
CA GLU A 14 -19.41 -4.06 11.23
C GLU A 14 -20.75 -4.20 10.50
N THR A 15 -21.27 -3.13 9.91
CA THR A 15 -22.52 -3.18 9.12
C THR A 15 -22.44 -4.18 7.96
N ALA A 16 -21.31 -4.26 7.25
CA ALA A 16 -21.15 -5.20 6.14
C ALA A 16 -21.06 -6.66 6.63
N LEU A 17 -20.44 -6.90 7.78
CA LEU A 17 -20.40 -8.20 8.44
C LEU A 17 -21.81 -8.64 8.86
N ASP A 18 -22.56 -7.76 9.52
CA ASP A 18 -23.94 -8.02 9.94
C ASP A 18 -24.85 -8.37 8.75
N LEU A 19 -24.72 -7.63 7.64
CA LEU A 19 -25.47 -7.92 6.40
C LEU A 19 -25.11 -9.27 5.80
N HIS A 20 -23.85 -9.71 5.92
CA HIS A 20 -23.42 -11.01 5.44
C HIS A 20 -23.97 -12.12 6.34
N ASP A 21 -23.88 -11.95 7.66
CA ASP A 21 -24.35 -12.93 8.64
C ASP A 21 -25.88 -13.12 8.59
N LEU A 22 -26.61 -12.06 8.24
CA LEU A 22 -28.04 -12.10 7.96
C LEU A 22 -28.38 -12.62 6.54
N GLY A 23 -27.37 -12.93 5.71
CA GLY A 23 -27.56 -13.49 4.36
C GLY A 23 -27.98 -12.49 3.28
N PHE A 24 -28.04 -11.19 3.59
CA PHE A 24 -28.40 -10.15 2.62
C PHE A 24 -27.32 -9.90 1.57
N ILE A 25 -26.05 -10.19 1.90
CA ILE A 25 -24.94 -10.06 0.96
C ILE A 25 -24.07 -11.31 0.97
N ASP A 26 -23.55 -11.67 -0.20
CA ASP A 26 -22.63 -12.80 -0.34
C ASP A 26 -21.18 -12.41 0.05
N LYS A 27 -20.32 -13.42 0.19
CA LYS A 27 -18.89 -13.23 0.49
C LYS A 27 -18.16 -12.36 -0.55
N ARG A 28 -18.64 -12.33 -1.80
CA ARG A 28 -18.09 -11.49 -2.88
C ARG A 28 -18.43 -10.02 -2.65
N ALA A 29 -19.65 -9.72 -2.23
CA ALA A 29 -20.10 -8.40 -1.82
C ALA A 29 -19.36 -7.92 -0.57
N LEU A 30 -19.20 -8.77 0.44
CA LEU A 30 -18.43 -8.44 1.66
C LEU A 30 -17.00 -7.99 1.32
N ARG A 31 -16.28 -8.74 0.47
CA ARG A 31 -14.92 -8.37 0.02
C ARG A 31 -14.85 -7.03 -0.74
N ARG A 32 -15.93 -6.63 -1.43
CA ARG A 32 -16.00 -5.32 -2.07
C ARG A 32 -16.07 -4.21 -1.01
N TYR A 33 -16.81 -4.40 0.07
CA TYR A 33 -16.86 -3.46 1.19
C TYR A 33 -15.50 -3.31 1.88
N ASP A 34 -14.75 -4.40 2.05
CA ASP A 34 -13.37 -4.34 2.57
C ASP A 34 -12.47 -3.47 1.70
N GLY A 35 -12.55 -3.63 0.37
CA GLY A 35 -11.78 -2.85 -0.59
C GLY A 35 -12.11 -1.35 -0.61
N LEU A 36 -13.35 -0.98 -0.24
CA LEU A 36 -13.77 0.42 -0.10
C LEU A 36 -13.24 1.08 1.18
N CYS A 37 -12.78 0.29 2.15
CA CYS A 37 -12.34 0.75 3.47
C CYS A 37 -10.82 0.59 3.69
N LEU A 38 -10.02 0.66 2.63
CA LEU A 38 -8.57 0.55 2.75
C LEU A 38 -7.97 1.75 3.51
N LYS A 39 -7.18 1.46 4.54
CA LYS A 39 -6.37 2.49 5.21
C LYS A 39 -5.38 3.10 4.20
N PRO A 40 -5.27 4.43 4.13
CA PRO A 40 -4.27 5.07 3.31
C PRO A 40 -2.88 4.64 3.77
N ILE A 41 -1.97 4.47 2.82
CA ILE A 41 -0.58 4.16 3.11
C ILE A 41 0.14 5.47 3.40
N PRO A 42 0.85 5.59 4.53
CA PRO A 42 1.63 6.79 4.81
C PRO A 42 2.73 6.98 3.75
N PRO A 43 3.13 8.22 3.45
CA PRO A 43 4.26 8.48 2.57
C PRO A 43 5.55 7.92 3.19
N TYR A 44 6.55 7.65 2.35
CA TYR A 44 7.90 7.27 2.75
C TYR A 44 8.83 8.44 2.46
N SER A 45 9.68 8.78 3.43
CA SER A 45 10.79 9.72 3.28
C SER A 45 11.99 9.05 2.59
N ALA A 46 12.89 9.88 2.05
CA ALA A 46 14.15 9.43 1.46
C ALA A 46 14.95 8.50 2.39
N ASP A 47 15.04 8.84 3.68
CA ASP A 47 15.78 8.04 4.66
C ASP A 47 15.09 6.71 5.00
N GLU A 48 13.76 6.67 4.99
CA GLU A 48 13.01 5.42 5.16
C GLU A 48 13.23 4.47 3.98
N ILE A 49 13.23 5.00 2.75
CA ILE A 49 13.49 4.21 1.54
C ILE A 49 14.93 3.67 1.55
N ARG A 50 15.91 4.52 1.88
CA ARG A 50 17.32 4.12 2.02
C ARG A 50 17.49 3.04 3.09
N SER A 51 16.89 3.25 4.27
CA SER A 51 16.94 2.31 5.38
C SER A 51 16.30 0.96 5.03
N LEU A 52 15.19 0.97 4.30
CA LEU A 52 14.53 -0.23 3.81
C LEU A 52 15.43 -1.01 2.84
N ARG A 53 16.06 -0.32 1.90
CA ARG A 53 17.02 -0.91 0.96
C ARG A 53 18.20 -1.57 1.69
N GLU A 54 18.77 -0.86 2.66
CA GLU A 54 19.93 -1.31 3.44
C GLU A 54 19.59 -2.48 4.37
N ARG A 55 18.38 -2.49 4.97
CA ARG A 55 17.88 -3.60 5.77
C ARG A 55 17.92 -4.92 5.00
N TYR A 56 17.59 -4.87 3.71
CA TYR A 56 17.64 -6.03 2.81
C TYR A 56 18.98 -6.23 2.10
N ARG A 57 19.95 -5.33 2.30
CA ARG A 57 21.30 -5.39 1.71
C ARG A 57 21.29 -5.52 0.18
N ILE A 58 20.35 -4.84 -0.48
CA ILE A 58 20.25 -4.81 -1.94
C ILE A 58 20.76 -3.47 -2.50
N SER A 59 21.19 -3.47 -3.76
CA SER A 59 21.58 -2.25 -4.45
C SER A 59 20.35 -1.44 -4.89
N GLN A 60 20.54 -0.16 -5.21
CA GLN A 60 19.46 0.68 -5.76
C GLN A 60 18.89 0.09 -7.07
N ALA A 61 19.75 -0.51 -7.91
CA ALA A 61 19.32 -1.15 -9.15
C ALA A 61 18.47 -2.41 -8.91
N VAL A 62 18.80 -3.21 -7.88
CA VAL A 62 17.99 -4.37 -7.50
C VAL A 62 16.66 -3.92 -6.92
N LEU A 63 16.64 -2.89 -6.06
CA LEU A 63 15.39 -2.31 -5.56
C LEU A 63 14.51 -1.77 -6.71
N ALA A 64 15.11 -1.07 -7.68
CA ALA A 64 14.40 -0.57 -8.85
C ALA A 64 13.75 -1.71 -9.66
N SER A 65 14.49 -2.80 -9.86
CA SER A 65 13.99 -3.99 -10.57
C SER A 65 12.82 -4.65 -9.83
N ILE A 66 12.92 -4.80 -8.51
CA ILE A 66 11.84 -5.36 -7.66
C ILE A 66 10.57 -4.51 -7.71
N LEU A 67 10.72 -3.18 -7.71
CA LEU A 67 9.59 -2.24 -7.71
C LEU A 67 9.09 -1.92 -9.13
N ASN A 68 9.64 -2.57 -10.16
CA ASN A 68 9.34 -2.31 -11.57
C ASN A 68 9.43 -0.82 -11.93
N THR A 69 10.52 -0.19 -11.52
CA THR A 69 10.83 1.23 -11.74
C THR A 69 12.26 1.40 -12.26
N SER A 70 12.63 2.61 -12.64
CA SER A 70 13.99 2.90 -13.11
C SER A 70 14.97 3.14 -11.94
N LEU A 71 16.26 2.94 -12.20
CA LEU A 71 17.31 3.29 -11.23
C LEU A 71 17.26 4.78 -10.87
N SER A 72 17.05 5.68 -11.85
CA SER A 72 17.01 7.12 -11.57
C SER A 72 15.84 7.47 -10.65
N THR A 73 14.71 6.79 -10.79
CA THR A 73 13.55 6.98 -9.92
C THR A 73 13.87 6.61 -8.47
N VAL A 74 14.59 5.50 -8.23
CA VAL A 74 15.03 5.15 -6.86
C VAL A 74 16.03 6.16 -6.32
N GLN A 75 16.94 6.67 -7.16
CA GLN A 75 17.89 7.71 -6.76
C GLN A 75 17.18 9.00 -6.37
N GLU A 76 16.26 9.48 -7.20
CA GLU A 76 15.42 10.66 -6.93
C GLU A 76 14.61 10.50 -5.64
N TRP A 77 14.13 9.28 -5.33
CA TRP A 77 13.47 8.98 -4.06
C TRP A 77 14.41 9.06 -2.87
N GLU A 78 15.61 8.47 -2.97
CA GLU A 78 16.60 8.47 -1.88
C GLU A 78 17.28 9.84 -1.66
N ILE A 79 17.01 10.84 -2.49
CA ILE A 79 17.48 12.23 -2.31
C ILE A 79 16.32 13.25 -2.16
N ASP A 80 15.08 12.76 -2.00
CA ASP A 80 13.88 13.58 -1.78
C ASP A 80 13.45 14.47 -2.97
N GLU A 81 14.02 14.26 -4.16
CA GLU A 81 13.66 15.00 -5.39
C GLU A 81 12.28 14.57 -5.92
N LYS A 82 11.95 13.28 -5.79
CA LYS A 82 10.62 12.73 -6.07
C LYS A 82 10.18 11.80 -4.97
N HIS A 83 8.88 11.56 -4.91
CA HIS A 83 8.28 10.68 -3.91
C HIS A 83 7.51 9.54 -4.59
N PRO A 84 7.55 8.32 -4.03
CA PRO A 84 6.73 7.23 -4.51
C PRO A 84 5.24 7.55 -4.33
N SER A 85 4.46 7.24 -5.34
CA SER A 85 3.01 7.46 -5.36
C SER A 85 2.27 6.30 -6.05
N GLY A 86 0.96 6.19 -5.81
CA GLY A 86 0.12 5.15 -6.42
C GLY A 86 0.63 3.74 -6.15
N SER A 87 0.93 2.99 -7.22
CA SER A 87 1.41 1.61 -7.14
C SER A 87 2.79 1.48 -6.49
N SER A 88 3.72 2.41 -6.77
CA SER A 88 5.07 2.37 -6.18
C SER A 88 5.04 2.49 -4.65
N LEU A 89 4.20 3.40 -4.12
CA LEU A 89 3.97 3.55 -2.68
C LEU A 89 3.35 2.28 -2.06
N LYS A 90 2.42 1.64 -2.79
CA LYS A 90 1.82 0.36 -2.37
C LYS A 90 2.89 -0.74 -2.26
N LEU A 91 3.74 -0.86 -3.28
CA LEU A 91 4.78 -1.90 -3.36
C LEU A 91 5.85 -1.71 -2.27
N LEU A 92 6.31 -0.48 -2.04
CA LEU A 92 7.22 -0.16 -0.93
C LEU A 92 6.62 -0.57 0.42
N ASN A 93 5.35 -0.24 0.66
CA ASN A 93 4.68 -0.65 1.89
C ASN A 93 4.46 -2.16 2.02
N LEU A 94 4.29 -2.88 0.90
CA LEU A 94 4.24 -4.34 0.94
C LEU A 94 5.62 -4.92 1.27
N LEU A 95 6.68 -4.38 0.67
CA LEU A 95 8.06 -4.78 0.92
C LEU A 95 8.47 -4.56 2.38
N ASP A 96 8.16 -3.39 2.96
CA ASP A 96 8.48 -3.09 4.37
C ASP A 96 7.73 -4.00 5.35
N ARG A 97 6.43 -4.23 5.11
CA ARG A 97 5.59 -4.99 6.06
C ARG A 97 5.68 -6.50 5.91
N LYS A 98 5.99 -7.02 4.73
CA LYS A 98 5.91 -8.46 4.41
C LYS A 98 7.22 -9.06 3.91
N GLY A 99 8.21 -8.25 3.54
CA GLY A 99 9.50 -8.72 3.09
C GLY A 99 9.61 -8.97 1.58
N LEU A 100 10.86 -9.15 1.15
CA LEU A 100 11.26 -9.33 -0.25
C LEU A 100 10.51 -10.43 -0.98
N ALA A 101 10.24 -11.55 -0.31
CA ALA A 101 9.54 -12.70 -0.89
C ALA A 101 8.09 -12.39 -1.35
N THR A 102 7.55 -11.21 -0.99
CA THR A 102 6.23 -10.77 -1.49
C THR A 102 6.29 -10.28 -2.94
N LEU A 103 7.46 -9.88 -3.44
CA LEU A 103 7.66 -9.23 -4.74
C LEU A 103 8.60 -10.01 -5.68
N MET A 104 9.09 -11.18 -5.26
CA MET A 104 9.91 -12.11 -6.05
C MET A 104 9.09 -13.34 -6.41
#